data_AF-A0A3D2AWK6-F1
#
_entry.id   AF-A0A3D2AWK6-F1
#
_cell.length_a   1.000
_cell.length_b   1.000
_cell.length_c   1.000
_cell.angle_alpha   90.00
_cell.angle_beta   90.00
_cell.angle_gamma   90.00
#
_symmetry.space_group_name_H-M   'P 1'
#
loop_
_entity.id
_entity.type
_entity.pdbx_description
1 polymer ?
#
loop_
_entity_poly.entity_id
_entity_poly.type
_entity_poly.pdbx_seq_one_letter_code
_entity_poly.pdbx_strand_id
1 'polypeptide(L)'
;LVPIILAIMTIAAFQASFRIQDLVVMLGFGGLGYFMKTFGWPRPPIVISVILGGIVEKYYGIASKTFGMISLDSSKPIGIDFGLFSRIPVLLIILIALGTAGYTLWMQRNVGRTQEAQFQQNTTGESIDGKGTAIPKPSLKERLTLTPSGAFIGLMAIAFGYSLYSSYSWTEEAAKLPRIITTTGLILVAIYVARHLLFPSTSKRRILDIGRTVTDDSTLVLLIRTFKALGTTVGLIFAIWLIGFQIALPTYVFLFLRIFGRVRWWIALLWSAFFLVLIYGFFDLIIHIAWIDPALENVIPIADVLKGRETITEFFRN
;
A
#
# COMPACT_ATOMS: atom_id res chain seq x y z
N LEU A 1 7.97 17.28 -8.78
CA LEU A 1 7.47 15.92 -9.13
C LEU A 1 6.10 15.63 -8.53
N VAL A 2 5.89 15.81 -7.21
CA VAL A 2 4.61 15.55 -6.54
C VAL A 2 3.35 16.05 -7.29
N PRO A 3 3.25 17.30 -7.76
CA PRO A 3 2.02 17.77 -8.43
C PRO A 3 1.78 17.10 -9.78
N ILE A 4 2.87 16.82 -10.51
CA ILE A 4 2.83 16.15 -11.82
C ILE A 4 2.36 14.71 -11.64
N ILE A 5 2.92 14.00 -10.65
CA ILE A 5 2.53 12.63 -10.33
C ILE A 5 1.07 12.60 -9.89
N LEU A 6 0.63 13.51 -9.01
CA LEU A 6 -0.77 13.57 -8.58
C LEU A 6 -1.71 13.88 -9.75
N ALA A 7 -1.34 14.81 -10.65
CA ALA A 7 -2.15 15.11 -11.83
C ALA A 7 -2.31 13.89 -12.74
N ILE A 8 -1.21 13.20 -13.06
CA ILE A 8 -1.23 11.99 -13.89
C ILE A 8 -2.01 10.85 -13.21
N MET A 9 -1.79 10.62 -11.90
CA MET A 9 -2.50 9.59 -11.14
C MET A 9 -4.01 9.87 -11.09
N THR A 10 -4.41 11.13 -11.01
CA THR A 10 -5.83 11.53 -10.98
C THR A 10 -6.51 11.26 -12.32
N ILE A 11 -5.83 11.53 -13.44
CA ILE A 11 -6.33 11.17 -14.77
C ILE A 11 -6.41 9.65 -14.92
N ALA A 12 -5.36 8.93 -14.51
CA ALA A 12 -5.31 7.47 -14.60
C ALA A 12 -6.41 6.79 -13.77
N ALA A 13 -6.69 7.31 -12.56
CA ALA A 13 -7.77 6.81 -11.72
C ALA A 13 -9.14 7.07 -12.37
N PHE A 14 -9.36 8.25 -12.93
CA PHE A 14 -10.62 8.60 -13.59
C PHE A 14 -10.88 7.79 -14.86
N GLN A 15 -9.84 7.46 -15.62
CA GLN A 15 -9.95 6.68 -16.86
C GLN A 15 -10.48 5.24 -16.62
N ALA A 16 -10.43 4.74 -15.38
CA ALA A 16 -10.88 3.39 -15.07
C ALA A 16 -12.39 3.20 -15.28
N SER A 17 -13.22 4.15 -14.83
CA SER A 17 -14.67 4.04 -15.01
C SER A 17 -15.41 5.35 -15.31
N PHE A 18 -14.68 6.45 -15.55
CA PHE A 18 -15.23 7.79 -15.82
C PHE A 18 -16.15 8.30 -14.70
N ARG A 19 -15.89 7.88 -13.46
CA ARG A 19 -16.72 8.18 -12.29
C ARG A 19 -15.94 8.95 -11.25
N ILE A 20 -16.59 9.92 -10.60
CA ILE A 20 -15.97 10.70 -9.50
C ILE A 20 -15.60 9.81 -8.31
N GLN A 21 -16.33 8.70 -8.14
CA GLN A 21 -16.06 7.71 -7.10
C GLN A 21 -14.64 7.14 -7.21
N ASP A 22 -14.07 7.05 -8.42
CA ASP A 22 -12.70 6.57 -8.62
C ASP A 22 -11.66 7.50 -7.97
N LEU A 23 -11.94 8.81 -7.96
CA LEU A 23 -11.08 9.79 -7.29
C LEU A 23 -11.16 9.68 -5.77
N VAL A 24 -12.34 9.39 -5.24
CA VAL A 24 -12.54 9.15 -3.81
C VAL A 24 -11.82 7.86 -3.40
N VAL A 25 -11.89 6.80 -4.22
CA VAL A 25 -11.16 5.56 -4.00
C VAL A 25 -9.64 5.79 -4.06
N MET A 26 -9.15 6.53 -5.06
CA MET A 26 -7.74 6.95 -5.14
C MET A 26 -7.29 7.69 -3.87
N LEU A 27 -8.09 8.62 -3.38
CA LEU A 27 -7.81 9.35 -2.13
C LEU A 27 -7.79 8.39 -0.93
N GLY A 28 -8.74 7.47 -0.86
CA GLY A 28 -8.79 6.43 0.17
C GLY A 28 -7.54 5.56 0.19
N PHE A 29 -7.11 5.04 -0.96
CA PHE A 29 -5.88 4.27 -1.10
C PHE A 29 -4.62 5.10 -0.85
N GLY A 30 -4.62 6.39 -1.20
CA GLY A 30 -3.56 7.34 -0.86
C GLY A 30 -3.43 7.54 0.66
N GLY A 31 -4.55 7.71 1.35
CA GLY A 31 -4.64 7.78 2.81
C GLY A 31 -4.20 6.49 3.48
N LEU A 32 -4.64 5.33 2.96
CA LEU A 32 -4.18 4.02 3.42
C LEU A 32 -2.67 3.87 3.26
N GLY A 33 -2.11 4.26 2.11
CA GLY A 33 -0.66 4.22 1.88
C GLY A 33 0.13 5.15 2.80
N TYR A 34 -0.47 6.27 3.24
CA TYR A 34 0.10 7.13 4.28
C TYR A 34 0.05 6.47 5.66
N PHE A 35 -1.09 5.89 6.04
CA PHE A 35 -1.24 5.14 7.28
C PHE A 35 -0.17 4.06 7.36
N MET A 36 -0.04 3.25 6.31
CA MET A 36 0.99 2.22 6.19
C MET A 36 2.41 2.79 6.36
N LYS A 37 2.70 3.99 5.84
CA LYS A 37 4.02 4.63 6.05
C LYS A 37 4.25 5.00 7.51
N THR A 38 3.22 5.51 8.16
CA THR A 38 3.28 6.04 9.53
C THR A 38 3.51 4.91 10.53
N PHE A 39 2.88 3.76 10.31
CA PHE A 39 3.07 2.58 11.15
C PHE A 39 4.23 1.67 10.71
N GLY A 40 4.98 2.05 9.67
CA GLY A 40 6.14 1.29 9.18
C GLY A 40 5.78 -0.03 8.49
N TRP A 41 4.60 -0.12 7.89
CA TRP A 41 4.10 -1.34 7.26
C TRP A 41 4.70 -1.53 5.86
N PRO A 42 5.11 -2.75 5.49
CA PRO A 42 5.63 -3.03 4.17
C PRO A 42 4.51 -2.87 3.14
N ARG A 43 4.68 -1.92 2.22
CA ARG A 43 3.64 -1.57 1.23
C ARG A 43 3.51 -2.59 0.10
N PRO A 44 4.62 -3.10 -0.49
CA PRO A 44 4.52 -4.05 -1.60
C PRO A 44 3.72 -5.32 -1.26
N PRO A 45 3.89 -5.96 -0.08
CA PRO A 45 3.11 -7.15 0.30
C PRO A 45 1.60 -6.97 0.26
N ILE A 46 1.07 -5.85 0.76
CA ILE A 46 -0.39 -5.64 0.78
C ILE A 46 -0.94 -5.53 -0.65
N VAL A 47 -0.24 -4.79 -1.52
CA VAL A 47 -0.65 -4.61 -2.92
C VAL A 47 -0.62 -5.94 -3.65
N ILE A 48 0.44 -6.74 -3.49
CA ILE A 48 0.50 -8.07 -4.14
C ILE A 48 -0.57 -8.99 -3.58
N SER A 49 -0.87 -8.95 -2.28
CA SER A 49 -1.90 -9.82 -1.69
C SER A 49 -3.30 -9.53 -2.23
N VAL A 50 -3.64 -8.25 -2.41
CA VAL A 50 -4.94 -7.84 -2.97
C VAL A 50 -5.09 -8.34 -4.41
N ILE A 51 -4.05 -8.18 -5.24
CA ILE A 51 -4.08 -8.58 -6.64
C ILE A 51 -4.09 -10.12 -6.77
N LEU A 52 -3.32 -10.81 -5.94
CA LEU A 52 -3.17 -12.26 -6.01
C LEU A 52 -4.35 -13.02 -5.40
N GLY A 53 -5.15 -12.39 -4.54
CA GLY A 53 -6.27 -13.02 -3.83
C GLY A 53 -7.24 -13.75 -4.77
N GLY A 54 -7.70 -13.07 -5.82
CA GLY A 54 -8.62 -13.69 -6.79
C GLY A 54 -8.00 -14.83 -7.60
N ILE A 55 -6.69 -14.76 -7.87
CA ILE A 55 -5.96 -15.83 -8.55
C ILE A 55 -5.87 -17.06 -7.63
N VAL A 56 -5.50 -16.86 -6.37
CA VAL A 56 -5.44 -17.91 -5.36
C VAL A 56 -6.80 -18.57 -5.18
N GLU A 57 -7.88 -17.79 -5.09
CA GLU A 57 -9.24 -18.31 -4.93
C GLU A 57 -9.67 -19.17 -6.11
N LYS A 58 -9.41 -18.72 -7.34
CA LYS A 58 -9.72 -19.47 -8.56
C LYS A 58 -8.97 -20.81 -8.60
N TYR A 59 -7.66 -20.81 -8.39
CA TYR A 59 -6.87 -22.05 -8.44
C TYR A 59 -7.17 -22.98 -7.27
N TYR A 60 -7.41 -22.44 -6.08
CA TYR A 60 -7.84 -23.23 -4.94
C TYR A 60 -9.21 -23.88 -5.18
N GLY A 61 -10.16 -23.14 -5.75
CA GLY A 61 -11.48 -23.69 -6.09
C GLY A 61 -11.40 -24.83 -7.11
N ILE A 62 -10.55 -24.70 -8.15
CA ILE A 62 -10.30 -25.78 -9.12
C ILE A 62 -9.69 -26.99 -8.41
N ALA A 63 -8.69 -26.77 -7.55
CA ALA A 63 -8.03 -27.86 -6.83
C ALA A 63 -8.98 -28.56 -5.84
N SER A 64 -9.76 -27.81 -5.07
CA SER A 64 -10.73 -28.36 -4.09
C SER A 64 -11.79 -29.23 -4.77
N LYS A 65 -12.36 -28.76 -5.90
CA LYS A 65 -13.38 -29.51 -6.66
C LYS A 65 -12.81 -30.75 -7.38
N THR A 66 -11.58 -30.67 -7.87
CA THR A 66 -10.95 -31.76 -8.63
C THR A 66 -10.44 -32.88 -7.71
N PHE A 67 -9.93 -32.53 -6.53
CA PHE A 67 -9.17 -33.49 -5.72
C PHE A 67 -9.91 -34.02 -4.49
N GLY A 68 -11.01 -33.38 -4.05
CA GLY A 68 -11.88 -33.91 -3.01
C GLY A 68 -11.24 -34.01 -1.60
N MET A 69 -12.11 -34.03 -0.60
CA MET A 69 -11.79 -34.05 0.82
C MET A 69 -11.20 -35.42 1.22
N ILE A 70 -9.91 -35.49 1.57
CA ILE A 70 -9.38 -36.66 2.30
C ILE A 70 -9.63 -36.40 3.78
N SER A 71 -10.82 -36.80 4.25
CA SER A 71 -11.20 -36.73 5.66
C SER A 71 -10.54 -37.89 6.42
N LEU A 72 -9.43 -37.62 7.10
CA LEU A 72 -9.06 -38.43 8.27
C LEU A 72 -9.86 -37.87 9.46
N ASP A 73 -10.96 -38.56 9.79
CA ASP A 73 -11.79 -38.38 11.00
C ASP A 73 -12.84 -37.24 10.97
N SER A 74 -14.10 -37.62 10.71
CA SER A 74 -15.30 -36.76 10.71
C SER A 74 -15.72 -36.24 12.10
N SER A 75 -14.93 -36.44 13.15
CA SER A 75 -15.32 -36.10 14.53
C SER A 75 -14.64 -34.86 15.13
N LYS A 76 -13.73 -34.18 14.40
CA LYS A 76 -12.99 -33.01 14.93
C LYS A 76 -13.30 -31.70 14.19
N PRO A 77 -13.55 -30.58 14.91
CA PRO A 77 -14.01 -29.32 14.34
C PRO A 77 -12.90 -28.48 13.65
N ILE A 78 -11.74 -29.07 13.39
CA ILE A 78 -10.61 -28.39 12.74
C ILE A 78 -10.59 -28.85 11.27
N GLY A 79 -11.44 -28.24 10.45
CA GLY A 79 -11.57 -28.52 9.02
C GLY A 79 -10.35 -28.09 8.22
N ILE A 80 -9.23 -28.81 8.39
CA ILE A 80 -8.03 -28.69 7.56
C ILE A 80 -8.13 -29.79 6.50
N ASP A 81 -8.39 -29.40 5.24
CA ASP A 81 -8.42 -30.31 4.10
C ASP A 81 -6.99 -30.83 3.79
N PHE A 82 -6.54 -31.86 4.51
CA PHE A 82 -5.23 -32.51 4.28
C PHE A 82 -5.13 -33.21 2.92
N GLY A 83 -6.25 -33.36 2.19
CA GLY A 83 -6.29 -33.94 0.86
C GLY A 83 -5.37 -33.27 -0.16
N LEU A 84 -5.25 -31.93 -0.08
CA LEU A 84 -4.37 -31.13 -0.93
C LEU A 84 -2.88 -31.34 -0.60
N PHE A 85 -2.53 -31.55 0.68
CA PHE A 85 -1.14 -31.70 1.13
C PHE A 85 -0.56 -33.10 0.93
N SER A 86 -1.41 -34.11 0.71
CA SER A 86 -0.98 -35.51 0.53
C SER A 86 -0.29 -35.81 -0.82
N ARG A 87 -0.21 -34.82 -1.73
CA ARG A 87 0.24 -35.05 -3.11
C ARG A 87 1.69 -34.65 -3.33
N ILE A 88 2.39 -35.53 -4.05
CA ILE A 88 3.81 -35.41 -4.45
C ILE A 88 4.18 -34.01 -4.96
N PRO A 89 3.43 -33.35 -5.88
CA PRO A 89 3.81 -32.01 -6.35
C PRO A 89 3.70 -30.92 -5.28
N VAL A 90 2.73 -30.99 -4.37
CA VAL A 90 2.56 -30.01 -3.28
C VAL A 90 3.65 -30.19 -2.23
N LEU A 91 3.96 -31.44 -1.87
CA LEU A 91 5.08 -31.75 -0.99
C LEU A 91 6.42 -31.29 -1.58
N LEU A 92 6.61 -31.42 -2.90
CA LEU A 92 7.80 -30.96 -3.59
C LEU A 92 7.92 -29.43 -3.57
N ILE A 93 6.83 -28.68 -3.78
CA ILE A 93 6.82 -27.21 -3.66
C ILE A 93 7.11 -26.78 -2.22
N ILE A 94 6.51 -27.44 -1.23
CA ILE A 94 6.77 -27.16 0.19
C ILE A 94 8.22 -27.47 0.56
N LEU A 95 8.78 -28.56 0.05
CA LEU A 95 10.18 -28.93 0.28
C LEU A 95 11.14 -27.93 -0.35
N ILE A 96 10.87 -27.46 -1.58
CA ILE A 96 11.65 -26.40 -2.22
C ILE A 96 11.52 -25.08 -1.45
N ALA A 97 10.31 -24.72 -1.01
CA ALA A 97 10.07 -23.51 -0.22
C ALA A 97 10.80 -23.56 1.13
N LEU A 98 10.74 -24.69 1.84
CA LEU A 98 11.47 -24.91 3.09
C LEU A 98 12.99 -24.94 2.87
N GLY A 99 13.46 -25.54 1.77
CA GLY A 99 14.86 -25.53 1.38
C GLY A 99 15.37 -24.11 1.11
N THR A 100 14.59 -23.31 0.40
CA THR A 100 14.92 -21.91 0.08
C THR A 100 14.86 -21.04 1.34
N ALA A 101 13.87 -21.24 2.20
CA ALA A 101 13.77 -20.54 3.49
C ALA A 101 14.92 -20.92 4.43
N GLY A 102 15.26 -22.22 4.51
CA GLY A 102 16.40 -22.71 5.28
C GLY A 102 17.72 -22.17 4.77
N TYR A 103 17.91 -22.16 3.44
CA TYR A 103 19.09 -21.61 2.80
C TYR A 103 19.23 -20.09 3.03
N THR A 104 18.15 -19.33 2.90
CA THR A 104 18.15 -17.88 3.16
C THR A 104 18.41 -17.56 4.63
N LEU A 105 17.84 -18.32 5.57
CA LEU A 105 18.11 -18.15 7.00
C LEU A 105 19.55 -18.54 7.37
N TRP A 106 20.09 -19.60 6.77
CA TRP A 106 21.49 -19.99 6.93
C TRP A 106 22.44 -18.92 6.39
N MET A 107 22.15 -18.39 5.21
CA MET A 107 22.96 -17.35 4.59
C MET A 107 22.90 -16.04 5.39
N GLN A 108 21.73 -15.65 5.90
CA GLN A 108 21.61 -14.48 6.79
C GLN A 108 22.42 -14.66 8.07
N ARG A 109 22.41 -15.87 8.66
CA ARG A 109 23.19 -16.17 9.87
C ARG A 109 24.70 -16.11 9.60
N ASN A 110 25.14 -16.51 8.40
CA ASN A 110 26.56 -16.46 8.04
C ASN A 110 27.04 -15.05 7.71
N VAL A 111 26.24 -14.23 7.02
CA VAL A 111 26.57 -12.82 6.73
C VAL A 111 26.60 -11.98 8.01
N GLY A 112 25.73 -12.27 8.99
CA GLY A 112 25.77 -11.63 10.30
C GLY A 112 27.10 -11.84 11.03
N ARG A 113 27.69 -13.04 10.93
CA ARG A 113 29.02 -13.35 11.50
C ARG A 113 30.14 -12.61 10.78
N THR A 114 30.04 -12.42 9.46
CA THR A 114 31.02 -11.65 8.68
C THR A 114 30.96 -10.15 9.01
N GLN A 115 29.75 -9.60 9.24
CA GLN A 115 29.57 -8.22 9.69
C GLN A 115 30.07 -8.01 11.12
N GLU A 116 29.79 -8.92 12.06
CA GLU A 116 30.34 -8.85 13.42
C GLU A 116 31.88 -8.90 13.44
N ALA A 117 32.49 -9.73 12.57
CA ALA A 117 33.94 -9.79 12.40
C ALA A 117 34.54 -8.49 11.83
N GLN A 118 33.86 -7.86 10.85
CA GLN A 118 34.27 -6.55 10.32
C GLN A 118 34.04 -5.40 11.31
N PHE A 119 32.97 -5.46 12.11
CA PHE A 119 32.68 -4.47 13.16
C PHE A 119 33.72 -4.56 14.28
N GLN A 120 34.10 -5.76 14.71
CA GLN A 120 35.15 -5.94 15.72
C GLN A 120 36.50 -5.42 15.21
N GLN A 121 36.89 -5.72 13.97
CA GLN A 121 38.14 -5.24 13.38
C GLN A 121 38.20 -3.71 13.23
N ASN A 122 37.07 -3.06 12.91
CA ASN A 122 36.97 -1.60 12.86
C ASN A 122 36.92 -0.95 14.25
N THR A 123 36.53 -1.68 15.30
CA THR A 123 36.44 -1.16 16.67
C THR A 123 37.75 -1.36 17.45
N THR A 124 38.60 -2.33 17.09
CA THR A 124 39.94 -2.49 17.69
C THR A 124 40.95 -1.43 17.23
N GLY A 125 40.65 -0.66 16.18
CA GLY A 125 41.50 0.45 15.70
C GLY A 125 41.22 1.81 16.36
N GLU A 126 40.14 1.95 17.12
CA GLU A 126 39.77 3.22 17.75
C GLU A 126 39.32 2.94 19.19
N SER A 127 40.27 3.01 20.12
CA SER A 127 40.00 2.90 21.56
C SER A 127 39.23 4.14 22.03
N ILE A 128 37.91 4.07 22.04
CA ILE A 128 37.09 4.97 22.83
C ILE A 128 36.81 4.28 24.17
N ASP A 129 37.50 4.77 25.20
CA ASP A 129 37.16 4.55 26.60
C ASP A 129 35.69 4.92 26.84
N GLY A 130 34.85 3.90 26.94
CA GLY A 130 33.44 4.03 27.26
C GLY A 130 32.98 2.79 27.98
N LYS A 131 32.87 2.87 29.30
CA LYS A 131 32.23 1.87 30.16
C LYS A 131 31.02 1.27 29.45
N GLY A 132 31.12 0.00 29.09
CA GLY A 132 30.01 -0.80 28.60
C GLY A 132 28.95 -0.91 29.68
N THR A 133 28.03 0.05 29.71
CA THR A 133 26.80 -0.09 30.49
C THR A 133 25.94 -1.09 29.73
N ALA A 134 25.83 -2.29 30.29
CA ALA A 134 24.94 -3.32 29.80
C ALA A 134 23.55 -2.72 29.64
N ILE A 135 23.04 -2.65 28.41
CA ILE A 135 21.67 -2.21 28.13
C ILE A 135 20.74 -3.13 28.95
N PRO A 136 19.98 -2.60 29.93
CA PRO A 136 19.11 -3.42 30.75
C PRO A 136 18.13 -4.17 29.85
N LYS A 137 17.98 -5.48 30.05
CA LYS A 137 16.92 -6.25 29.39
C LYS A 137 15.59 -5.56 29.70
N PRO A 138 14.83 -5.07 28.70
CA PRO A 138 13.60 -4.33 28.96
C PRO A 138 12.64 -5.21 29.77
N SER A 139 11.96 -4.63 30.76
CA SER A 139 11.07 -5.35 31.68
C SER A 139 9.78 -5.80 30.99
N LEU A 140 9.10 -6.83 31.51
CA LEU A 140 7.89 -7.42 30.90
C LEU A 140 6.73 -6.42 30.72
N LYS A 141 6.72 -5.34 31.51
CA LYS A 141 5.75 -4.23 31.40
C LYS A 141 6.13 -3.23 30.31
N GLU A 142 7.43 -2.95 30.11
CA GLU A 142 7.91 -2.17 28.96
C GLU A 142 7.77 -2.94 27.64
N ARG A 143 7.85 -4.28 27.69
CA ARG A 143 7.58 -5.20 26.56
C ARG A 143 6.13 -5.18 26.09
N LEU A 144 5.19 -4.75 26.95
CA LEU A 144 3.77 -4.63 26.63
C LEU A 144 3.38 -3.21 26.21
N THR A 145 4.32 -2.26 26.18
CA THR A 145 4.03 -0.93 25.65
C THR A 145 3.70 -1.06 24.17
N LEU A 146 2.57 -0.46 23.75
CA LEU A 146 2.10 -0.49 22.38
C LEU A 146 3.10 0.25 21.47
N THR A 147 4.16 -0.44 21.08
CA THR A 147 4.94 -0.03 19.91
C THR A 147 3.96 -0.06 18.72
N PRO A 148 3.99 0.93 17.80
CA PRO A 148 3.09 0.96 16.63
C PRO A 148 3.07 -0.36 15.82
N SER A 149 4.17 -1.13 15.86
CA SER A 149 4.26 -2.48 15.30
C SER A 149 3.50 -3.55 16.11
N GLY A 150 3.54 -3.49 17.44
CA GLY A 150 2.79 -4.40 18.32
C GLY A 150 1.27 -4.19 18.24
N ALA A 151 0.83 -2.94 18.10
CA ALA A 151 -0.58 -2.61 17.86
C ALA A 151 -1.11 -3.24 16.56
N PHE A 152 -0.31 -3.25 15.49
CA PHE A 152 -0.68 -3.90 14.22
C PHE A 152 -0.79 -5.41 14.35
N ILE A 153 0.16 -6.06 15.03
CA ILE A 153 0.11 -7.51 15.24
C ILE A 153 -1.10 -7.88 16.09
N GLY A 154 -1.42 -7.09 17.12
CA GLY A 154 -2.64 -7.24 17.90
C GLY A 154 -3.90 -7.08 17.05
N LEU A 155 -3.95 -6.04 16.21
CA LEU A 155 -5.07 -5.82 15.28
C LEU A 155 -5.22 -6.97 14.28
N MET A 156 -4.12 -7.49 13.71
CA MET A 156 -4.13 -8.65 12.83
C MET A 156 -4.57 -9.93 13.55
N ALA A 157 -4.14 -10.14 14.80
CA ALA A 157 -4.60 -11.25 15.62
C ALA A 157 -6.12 -11.17 15.85
N ILE A 158 -6.63 -9.98 16.16
CA ILE A 158 -8.06 -9.73 16.35
C ILE A 158 -8.81 -9.92 15.04
N ALA A 159 -8.31 -9.40 13.92
CA ALA A 159 -8.93 -9.53 12.60
C ALA A 159 -8.98 -11.00 12.14
N PHE A 160 -7.90 -11.76 12.33
CA PHE A 160 -7.87 -13.19 12.03
C PHE A 160 -8.77 -13.99 12.97
N GLY A 161 -8.77 -13.67 14.27
CA GLY A 161 -9.66 -14.30 15.24
C GLY A 161 -11.13 -14.05 14.92
N TYR A 162 -11.49 -12.81 14.61
CA TYR A 162 -12.84 -12.43 14.20
C TYR A 162 -13.25 -13.07 12.87
N SER A 163 -12.36 -13.09 11.88
CA SER A 163 -12.63 -13.72 10.59
C SER A 163 -12.80 -15.24 10.72
N LEU A 164 -11.97 -15.89 11.55
CA LEU A 164 -12.11 -17.31 11.86
C LEU A 164 -13.43 -17.59 12.58
N TYR A 165 -13.79 -16.76 13.57
CA TYR A 165 -15.07 -16.85 14.26
C TYR A 165 -16.26 -16.68 13.29
N SER A 166 -16.22 -15.65 12.44
CA SER A 166 -17.25 -15.39 11.43
C SER A 166 -17.37 -16.53 10.42
N SER A 167 -16.26 -17.18 10.07
CA SER A 167 -16.23 -18.26 9.07
C SER A 167 -17.01 -19.53 9.50
N TYR A 168 -17.34 -19.68 10.78
CA TYR A 168 -18.19 -20.78 11.24
C TYR A 168 -19.66 -20.62 10.83
N SER A 169 -20.11 -19.39 10.58
CA SER A 169 -21.49 -19.11 10.14
C SER A 169 -21.69 -19.22 8.62
N TRP A 170 -20.60 -19.37 7.86
CA TRP A 170 -20.62 -19.39 6.40
C TRP A 170 -20.82 -20.81 5.87
N THR A 171 -21.31 -20.95 4.63
CA THR A 171 -21.44 -22.24 3.96
C THR A 171 -20.07 -22.89 3.77
N GLU A 172 -20.00 -24.23 3.80
CA GLU A 172 -18.72 -24.96 3.75
C GLU A 172 -17.85 -24.59 2.55
N GLU A 173 -18.44 -24.32 1.38
CA GLU A 173 -17.68 -23.89 0.20
C GLU A 173 -17.10 -22.47 0.34
N ALA A 174 -17.84 -21.55 0.95
CA ALA A 174 -17.39 -20.17 1.16
C ALA A 174 -16.38 -20.04 2.32
N ALA A 175 -16.43 -20.96 3.29
CA ALA A 175 -15.62 -20.90 4.50
C ALA A 175 -14.20 -21.46 4.33
N LYS A 176 -13.97 -22.35 3.36
CA LYS A 176 -12.68 -23.05 3.17
C LYS A 176 -11.47 -22.11 3.07
N LEU A 177 -11.52 -21.12 2.18
CA LEU A 177 -10.42 -20.18 1.98
C LEU A 177 -10.17 -19.27 3.18
N PRO A 178 -11.18 -18.57 3.73
CA PRO A 178 -11.03 -17.80 4.97
C PRO A 178 -10.45 -18.64 6.11
N ARG A 179 -10.93 -19.87 6.32
CA ARG A 179 -10.44 -20.75 7.40
C ARG A 179 -8.96 -21.08 7.24
N ILE A 180 -8.50 -21.46 6.04
CA ILE A 180 -7.08 -21.79 5.81
C ILE A 180 -6.18 -20.57 6.05
N ILE A 181 -6.56 -19.42 5.48
CA ILE A 181 -5.76 -18.18 5.56
C ILE A 181 -5.69 -17.68 7.00
N THR A 182 -6.84 -17.63 7.69
CA THR A 182 -6.90 -17.15 9.08
C THR A 182 -6.22 -18.11 10.04
N THR A 183 -6.35 -19.43 9.87
CA THR A 183 -5.67 -20.41 10.71
C THR A 183 -4.16 -20.33 10.55
N THR A 184 -3.66 -20.29 9.31
CA THR A 184 -2.22 -20.15 9.04
C THR A 184 -1.70 -18.80 9.52
N GLY A 185 -2.48 -17.72 9.31
CA GLY A 185 -2.17 -16.39 9.80
C GLY A 185 -2.07 -16.33 11.33
N LEU A 186 -3.00 -16.96 12.05
CA LEU A 186 -3.01 -17.02 13.50
C LEU A 186 -1.81 -17.81 14.05
N ILE A 187 -1.44 -18.93 13.40
CA ILE A 187 -0.25 -19.72 13.75
C ILE A 187 1.03 -18.87 13.58
N LEU A 188 1.16 -18.14 12.46
CA LEU A 188 2.31 -17.27 12.23
C LEU A 188 2.38 -16.12 13.22
N VAL A 189 1.24 -15.52 13.57
CA VAL A 189 1.16 -14.50 14.62
C VAL A 189 1.58 -15.07 15.97
N ALA A 190 1.11 -16.27 16.32
CA ALA A 190 1.50 -16.94 17.57
C ALA A 190 3.01 -17.24 17.61
N ILE A 191 3.60 -17.75 16.51
CA ILE A 191 5.04 -17.98 16.39
C ILE A 191 5.81 -16.66 16.48
N TYR A 192 5.34 -15.60 15.84
CA TYR A 192 5.97 -14.28 15.90
C TYR A 192 5.98 -13.75 17.33
N VAL A 193 4.83 -13.79 18.02
CA VAL A 193 4.68 -13.31 19.40
C VAL A 193 5.56 -14.16 20.32
N ALA A 194 5.52 -15.49 20.21
CA ALA A 194 6.37 -16.39 20.99
C ALA A 194 7.86 -16.10 20.77
N ARG A 195 8.30 -15.95 19.52
CA ARG A 195 9.69 -15.62 19.18
C ARG A 195 10.08 -14.23 19.69
N HIS A 196 9.19 -13.25 19.59
CA HIS A 196 9.44 -11.89 20.06
C HIS A 196 9.58 -11.83 21.59
N LEU A 197 8.80 -12.64 22.31
CA LEU A 197 8.91 -12.81 23.76
C LEU A 197 10.16 -13.57 24.18
N LEU A 198 10.56 -14.62 23.44
CA LEU A 198 11.68 -15.50 23.76
C LEU A 198 13.05 -14.93 23.32
N PHE A 199 13.11 -14.21 22.20
CA PHE A 199 14.34 -13.69 21.60
C PHE A 199 14.17 -12.21 21.22
N PRO A 200 14.33 -11.28 22.19
CA PRO A 200 14.26 -9.86 21.91
C PRO A 200 15.41 -9.46 20.97
N SER A 201 15.05 -9.01 19.78
CA SER A 201 16.01 -8.48 18.81
C SER A 201 16.31 -7.03 19.18
N THR A 202 17.44 -6.79 19.84
CA THR A 202 17.98 -5.46 20.15
C THR A 202 18.53 -4.75 18.90
N SER A 203 18.64 -5.45 17.78
CA SER A 203 19.12 -4.88 16.54
C SER A 203 18.03 -4.01 15.93
N LYS A 204 18.34 -2.72 15.77
CA LYS A 204 17.56 -1.70 15.09
C LYS A 204 17.23 -2.22 13.69
N ARG A 205 16.10 -2.95 13.56
CA ARG A 205 15.72 -3.63 12.33
C ARG A 205 15.59 -2.57 11.25
N ARG A 206 16.55 -2.58 10.33
CA ARG A 206 16.51 -1.81 9.09
C ARG A 206 15.38 -2.41 8.26
N ILE A 207 14.17 -1.89 8.47
CA ILE A 207 13.01 -2.21 7.63
C ILE A 207 13.43 -1.82 6.21
N LEU A 208 13.52 -2.83 5.34
CA LEU A 208 14.09 -2.81 3.99
C LEU A 208 13.40 -1.83 3.01
N ASP A 209 12.40 -1.09 3.48
CA ASP A 209 11.63 -0.16 2.67
C ASP A 209 11.28 1.09 3.47
N ILE A 210 12.28 1.92 3.76
CA ILE A 210 12.01 3.29 4.20
C ILE A 210 12.96 4.23 3.46
N GLY A 211 12.48 4.74 2.33
CA GLY A 211 12.95 6.00 1.71
C GLY A 211 12.69 7.21 2.60
N ARG A 212 13.07 7.12 3.88
CA ARG A 212 13.25 8.18 4.86
C ARG A 212 14.37 7.72 5.79
N THR A 213 15.49 8.42 5.72
CA THR A 213 16.37 8.49 6.87
C THR A 213 15.50 8.90 8.06
N VAL A 214 15.63 8.19 9.18
CA VAL A 214 15.10 8.64 10.47
C VAL A 214 15.83 9.95 10.76
N THR A 215 15.28 11.03 10.22
CA THR A 215 15.62 12.39 10.61
C THR A 215 14.82 12.62 11.87
N ASP A 216 15.50 13.11 12.90
CA ASP A 216 14.99 13.49 14.22
C ASP A 216 14.02 14.70 14.11
N ASP A 217 13.10 14.66 13.15
CA ASP A 217 12.11 15.70 12.94
C ASP A 217 10.95 15.46 13.92
N SER A 218 10.68 16.47 14.75
CA SER A 218 9.55 16.48 15.69
C SER A 218 8.23 16.01 15.04
N THR A 219 7.45 15.21 15.78
CA THR A 219 6.20 14.58 15.30
C THR A 219 5.22 15.58 14.70
N LEU A 220 5.21 16.82 15.21
CA LEU A 220 4.36 17.91 14.74
C LEU A 220 4.74 18.39 13.33
N VAL A 221 6.02 18.51 13.02
CA VAL A 221 6.47 18.93 11.66
C VAL A 221 6.07 17.88 10.63
N LEU A 222 6.15 16.60 11.00
CA LEU A 222 5.79 15.48 10.14
C LEU A 222 4.27 15.44 9.89
N LEU A 223 3.48 15.73 10.92
CA LEU A 223 2.02 15.84 10.84
C LEU A 223 1.60 17.00 9.93
N ILE A 224 2.17 18.20 10.12
CA ILE A 224 1.86 19.38 9.32
C ILE A 224 2.19 19.15 7.84
N ARG A 225 3.39 18.61 7.53
CA ARG A 225 3.78 18.31 6.15
C ARG A 225 2.81 17.33 5.48
N THR A 226 2.33 16.34 6.24
CA THR A 226 1.36 15.37 5.73
C THR A 226 -0.01 15.98 5.51
N PHE A 227 -0.55 16.70 6.50
CA PHE A 227 -1.83 17.39 6.35
C PHE A 227 -1.80 18.36 5.17
N LYS A 228 -0.66 19.01 4.93
CA LYS A 228 -0.46 19.84 3.74
C LYS A 228 -0.58 19.03 2.45
N ALA A 229 0.07 17.86 2.37
CA ALA A 229 0.00 17.00 1.18
C ALA A 229 -1.40 16.40 0.96
N LEU A 230 -2.04 15.95 2.03
CA LEU A 230 -3.38 15.38 1.97
C LEU A 230 -4.41 16.47 1.62
N GLY A 231 -4.29 17.65 2.22
CA GLY A 231 -5.10 18.82 1.90
C GLY A 231 -4.95 19.27 0.44
N THR A 232 -3.76 19.20 -0.15
CA THR A 232 -3.60 19.50 -1.59
C THR A 232 -4.29 18.48 -2.49
N THR A 233 -4.25 17.19 -2.13
CA THR A 233 -4.96 16.15 -2.90
C THR A 233 -6.47 16.29 -2.78
N VAL A 234 -6.98 16.55 -1.57
CA VAL A 234 -8.41 16.83 -1.35
C VAL A 234 -8.84 18.07 -2.11
N GLY A 235 -8.02 19.13 -2.07
CA GLY A 235 -8.26 20.36 -2.82
C GLY A 235 -8.31 20.14 -4.33
N LEU A 236 -7.46 19.26 -4.88
CA LEU A 236 -7.52 18.88 -6.30
C LEU A 236 -8.84 18.20 -6.65
N ILE A 237 -9.27 17.21 -5.86
CA ILE A 237 -10.53 16.48 -6.10
C ILE A 237 -11.72 17.43 -6.01
N PHE A 238 -11.71 18.32 -5.02
CA PHE A 238 -12.74 19.35 -4.88
C PHE A 238 -12.75 20.33 -6.06
N ALA A 239 -11.57 20.75 -6.54
CA ALA A 239 -11.47 21.59 -7.73
C ALA A 239 -12.01 20.87 -8.98
N ILE A 240 -11.70 19.59 -9.17
CA ILE A 240 -12.24 18.79 -10.27
C ILE A 240 -13.77 18.73 -10.21
N TRP A 241 -14.34 18.52 -9.04
CA TRP A 241 -15.79 18.52 -8.85
C TRP A 241 -16.41 19.88 -9.16
N LEU A 242 -15.71 20.98 -8.85
CA LEU A 242 -16.24 22.34 -8.94
C LEU A 242 -16.11 22.97 -10.33
N ILE A 243 -14.91 22.94 -10.94
CA ILE A 243 -14.59 23.56 -12.25
C ILE A 243 -14.33 22.54 -13.37
N GLY A 244 -14.35 21.24 -13.09
CA GLY A 244 -14.12 20.20 -14.09
C GLY A 244 -12.65 19.90 -14.34
N PHE A 245 -12.40 18.75 -14.97
CA PHE A 245 -11.05 18.20 -15.17
C PHE A 245 -10.11 19.11 -15.98
N GLN A 246 -10.64 19.71 -17.05
CA GLN A 246 -9.87 20.48 -18.03
C GLN A 246 -9.20 21.73 -17.43
N ILE A 247 -9.89 22.39 -16.49
CA ILE A 247 -9.41 23.62 -15.84
C ILE A 247 -8.74 23.29 -14.50
N ALA A 248 -9.27 22.32 -13.75
CA ALA A 248 -8.76 21.98 -12.42
C ALA A 248 -7.31 21.51 -12.44
N LEU A 249 -6.93 20.64 -13.38
CA LEU A 249 -5.59 20.05 -13.39
C LEU A 249 -4.48 21.06 -13.74
N PRO A 250 -4.58 21.85 -14.83
CA PRO A 250 -3.59 22.90 -15.11
C PRO A 250 -3.50 23.92 -13.98
N THR A 251 -4.66 24.36 -13.47
CA THR A 251 -4.74 25.31 -12.35
C THR A 251 -4.09 24.75 -11.08
N TYR A 252 -4.31 23.48 -10.77
CA TYR A 252 -3.69 22.81 -9.63
C TYR A 252 -2.18 22.71 -9.78
N VAL A 253 -1.68 22.30 -10.96
CA VAL A 253 -0.23 22.24 -11.22
C VAL A 253 0.40 23.63 -11.08
N PHE A 254 -0.25 24.66 -11.63
CA PHE A 254 0.20 26.04 -11.49
C PHE A 254 0.26 26.50 -10.03
N LEU A 255 -0.86 26.40 -9.30
CA LEU A 255 -0.96 26.82 -7.90
C LEU A 255 0.00 26.05 -7.00
N PHE A 256 0.11 24.74 -7.21
CA PHE A 256 1.02 23.90 -6.43
C PHE A 256 2.48 24.32 -6.64
N LEU A 257 2.91 24.49 -7.89
CA LEU A 257 4.28 24.94 -8.18
C LEU A 257 4.56 26.34 -7.65
N ARG A 258 3.55 27.23 -7.68
CA ARG A 258 3.68 28.60 -7.20
C ARG A 258 3.75 28.70 -5.68
N ILE A 259 2.88 27.99 -4.96
CA ILE A 259 2.74 28.07 -3.49
C ILE A 259 3.80 27.20 -2.80
N PHE A 260 4.03 25.99 -3.29
CA PHE A 260 4.88 25.00 -2.62
C PHE A 260 6.26 24.91 -3.24
N GLY A 261 6.33 24.94 -4.58
CA GLY A 261 7.59 24.85 -5.30
C GLY A 261 8.42 26.14 -5.27
N ARG A 262 7.81 27.28 -4.89
CA ARG A 262 8.40 28.64 -4.99
C ARG A 262 9.07 28.89 -6.34
N VAL A 263 8.54 28.28 -7.40
CA VAL A 263 9.11 28.36 -8.74
C VAL A 263 8.73 29.71 -9.35
N ARG A 264 9.59 30.24 -10.23
CA ARG A 264 9.26 31.43 -11.04
C ARG A 264 7.96 31.19 -11.80
N TRP A 265 7.10 32.21 -11.82
CA TRP A 265 5.74 32.10 -12.34
C TRP A 265 5.66 31.65 -13.81
N TRP A 266 6.61 32.07 -14.65
CA TRP A 266 6.71 31.62 -16.04
C TRP A 266 6.94 30.11 -16.19
N ILE A 267 7.76 29.51 -15.32
CA ILE A 267 8.02 28.07 -15.35
C ILE A 267 6.77 27.31 -14.88
N ALA A 268 6.07 27.83 -13.87
CA ALA A 268 4.79 27.27 -13.44
C ALA A 268 3.74 27.35 -14.56
N LEU A 269 3.72 28.46 -15.31
CA LEU A 269 2.83 28.66 -16.45
C LEU A 269 3.17 27.69 -17.59
N LEU A 270 4.44 27.47 -17.89
CA LEU A 270 4.89 26.49 -18.88
C LEU A 270 4.38 25.07 -18.53
N TRP A 271 4.57 24.62 -17.28
CA TRP A 271 4.07 23.31 -16.85
C TRP A 271 2.54 23.22 -16.86
N SER A 272 1.85 24.29 -16.50
CA SER A 272 0.38 24.37 -16.61
C SER A 272 -0.08 24.26 -18.06
N ALA A 273 0.54 25.02 -18.97
CA ALA A 273 0.25 24.98 -20.40
C ALA A 273 0.54 23.60 -20.99
N PHE A 274 1.63 22.96 -20.60
CA PHE A 274 1.93 21.58 -20.99
C PHE A 274 0.81 20.62 -20.59
N PHE A 275 0.32 20.69 -19.35
CA PHE A 275 -0.79 19.84 -18.90
C PHE A 275 -2.11 20.16 -19.62
N LEU A 276 -2.36 21.42 -19.95
CA LEU A 276 -3.53 21.82 -20.74
C LEU A 276 -3.46 21.22 -22.14
N VAL A 277 -2.31 21.33 -22.82
CA VAL A 277 -2.07 20.71 -24.14
C VAL A 277 -2.17 19.19 -24.07
N LEU A 278 -1.65 18.57 -23.01
CA LEU A 278 -1.78 17.13 -22.79
C LEU A 278 -3.25 16.73 -22.66
N ILE A 279 -4.04 17.44 -21.83
CA ILE A 279 -5.45 17.13 -21.62
C ILE A 279 -6.25 17.31 -22.91
N TYR A 280 -6.12 18.47 -23.56
CA TYR A 280 -6.87 18.76 -24.78
C TYR A 280 -6.40 17.92 -25.96
N GLY A 281 -5.09 17.86 -26.21
CA GLY A 281 -4.52 17.18 -27.37
C GLY A 281 -4.58 15.66 -27.29
N PHE A 282 -4.33 15.08 -26.11
CA PHE A 282 -4.32 13.61 -25.97
C PHE A 282 -5.67 13.06 -25.50
N PHE A 283 -6.23 13.60 -24.43
CA PHE A 283 -7.42 13.00 -23.83
C PHE A 283 -8.72 13.40 -24.52
N ASP A 284 -8.82 14.65 -24.98
CA ASP A 284 -10.00 15.14 -25.71
C ASP A 284 -9.95 14.75 -27.20
N LEU A 285 -8.85 15.06 -27.88
CA LEU A 285 -8.77 14.90 -29.34
C LEU A 285 -8.41 13.49 -29.82
N ILE A 286 -7.62 12.72 -29.05
CA ILE A 286 -7.25 11.35 -29.44
C ILE A 286 -8.19 10.34 -28.77
N ILE A 287 -8.35 10.41 -27.45
CA ILE A 287 -9.07 9.39 -26.67
C ILE A 287 -10.59 9.68 -26.57
N HIS A 288 -11.05 10.91 -26.85
CA HIS A 288 -12.46 11.31 -26.74
C HIS A 288 -13.08 10.89 -25.39
N ILE A 289 -12.41 11.24 -24.29
CA ILE A 289 -12.90 10.92 -22.94
C ILE A 289 -14.16 11.72 -22.62
N ALA A 290 -15.19 11.04 -22.12
CA ALA A 290 -16.33 11.69 -21.49
C ALA A 290 -15.91 12.30 -20.15
N TRP A 291 -15.75 13.62 -20.12
CA TRP A 291 -15.48 14.37 -18.90
C TRP A 291 -16.74 14.49 -18.05
N ILE A 292 -16.55 14.60 -16.73
CA ILE A 292 -17.64 14.91 -15.82
C ILE A 292 -18.05 16.38 -15.99
N ASP A 293 -19.37 16.59 -16.08
CA ASP A 293 -19.98 17.91 -16.06
C ASP A 293 -19.68 18.62 -14.72
N PRO A 294 -19.05 19.81 -14.74
CA PRO A 294 -18.68 20.52 -13.54
C PRO A 294 -19.91 21.04 -12.78
N ALA A 295 -19.86 21.03 -11.45
CA ALA A 295 -20.96 21.55 -10.64
C ALA A 295 -21.31 23.02 -10.92
N LEU A 296 -20.34 23.80 -11.42
CA LEU A 296 -20.52 25.20 -11.82
C LEU A 296 -21.11 25.42 -13.22
N GLU A 297 -21.42 24.37 -13.99
CA GLU A 297 -22.01 24.52 -15.34
C GLU A 297 -23.34 25.30 -15.31
N ASN A 298 -24.07 25.24 -14.18
CA ASN A 298 -25.33 25.98 -13.99
C ASN A 298 -25.15 27.47 -13.62
N VAL A 299 -23.93 27.93 -13.30
CA VAL A 299 -23.66 29.28 -12.78
C VAL A 299 -22.76 30.10 -13.70
N ILE A 300 -21.86 29.45 -14.43
CA ILE A 300 -21.03 30.11 -15.44
C ILE A 300 -21.08 29.25 -16.71
N PRO A 301 -21.59 29.76 -17.85
CA PRO A 301 -21.57 29.04 -19.13
C PRO A 301 -20.14 29.05 -19.70
N ILE A 302 -19.22 28.38 -19.01
CA ILE A 302 -17.86 28.14 -19.50
C ILE A 302 -17.88 26.95 -20.47
N ALA A 303 -18.83 26.03 -20.28
CA ALA A 303 -19.07 24.90 -21.16
C ALA A 303 -19.47 25.35 -22.58
N ASP A 304 -20.19 26.47 -22.75
CA ASP A 304 -20.57 26.99 -24.08
C ASP A 304 -19.39 27.56 -24.87
N VAL A 305 -18.33 28.04 -24.20
CA VAL A 305 -17.12 28.53 -24.88
C VAL A 305 -16.29 27.36 -25.44
N LEU A 306 -16.41 26.16 -24.87
CA LEU A 306 -15.71 24.95 -25.32
C LEU A 306 -16.60 24.04 -26.19
N LYS A 307 -17.91 23.95 -25.92
CA LYS A 307 -18.93 23.29 -26.79
C LYS A 307 -19.27 24.13 -28.03
N GLY A 308 -19.12 25.45 -27.98
CA GLY A 308 -19.26 26.36 -29.13
C GLY A 308 -18.23 26.16 -30.24
N ARG A 309 -17.38 25.13 -30.15
CA ARG A 309 -16.50 24.68 -31.23
C ARG A 309 -17.20 23.72 -32.19
N GLU A 310 -18.30 23.06 -31.82
CA GLU A 310 -19.06 22.23 -32.77
C GLU A 310 -19.66 23.10 -33.88
N THR A 311 -20.16 24.29 -33.54
CA THR A 311 -20.66 25.30 -34.50
C THR A 311 -19.57 25.88 -35.41
N ILE A 312 -18.32 25.99 -34.94
CA ILE A 312 -17.21 26.48 -35.77
C ILE A 312 -16.78 25.41 -36.79
N THR A 313 -16.76 24.12 -36.39
CA THR A 313 -16.49 23.03 -37.35
C THR A 313 -17.59 22.85 -38.40
N GLU A 314 -18.86 23.12 -38.08
CA GLU A 314 -19.93 23.18 -39.10
C GLU A 314 -19.80 24.39 -40.04
N PHE A 315 -19.36 25.56 -39.52
CA PHE A 315 -19.12 26.74 -40.36
C PHE A 315 -17.99 26.55 -41.38
N PHE A 316 -16.97 25.74 -41.07
CA PHE A 316 -15.92 25.37 -42.03
C PHE A 316 -16.28 24.17 -42.92
N ARG A 317 -17.47 23.57 -42.74
CA ARG A 317 -17.95 22.41 -43.52
C ARG A 317 -18.98 22.80 -44.59
N ASN A 318 -19.53 24.01 -44.54
CA ASN A 318 -20.31 24.66 -45.61
C ASN A 318 -19.45 25.66 -46.36
#